data_AF-A0A832N233-F1
#
_entry.id   AF-A0A832N233-F1
#
_cell.length_a   1.000
_cell.length_b   1.000
_cell.length_c   1.000
_cell.angle_alpha   90.00
_cell.angle_beta   90.00
_cell.angle_gamma   90.00
#
_symmetry.space_group_name_H-M   'P 1'
#
loop_
_entity.id
_entity.type
_entity.pdbx_description
1 polymer ?
#
loop_
_entity_poly.entity_id
_entity_poly.type
_entity_poly.pdbx_seq_one_letter_code
_entity_poly.pdbx_strand_id
1 'polypeptide(L)'
;MANSIKKKSANIVVWMILLLLVVGLGGFGVTNFGSSRASVATVGDVEIDVNDYYRALQQELRSFQAQTGQPISLQQAISLGLDRKVLGQLVTGAAFENETARIGLSVGDERVKSEIVSNPAFRGLSGSFDREAYKQSLRQRGLTESEYEEKVRSETARSILLAAVQNGVAAPTPMRDAFLDFIRQQRNFSWIKLDANALSEPVPEPTDEQLQAYYDANKADFTEPEKKRLDYIWVTPAMIVDKI
;
A
#
# COMPACT_ATOMS: atom_id res chain seq x y z
N MET A 1 40.65 66.53 -44.60
CA MET A 1 40.51 65.06 -44.80
C MET A 1 40.73 64.39 -43.46
N ALA A 2 39.67 63.96 -42.75
CA ALA A 2 39.78 63.02 -41.63
C ALA A 2 38.37 62.63 -41.16
N ASN A 3 37.91 61.43 -41.52
CA ASN A 3 37.05 60.59 -40.67
C ASN A 3 36.66 59.30 -41.40
N SER A 4 37.44 58.24 -41.21
CA SER A 4 37.05 56.89 -41.64
C SER A 4 37.81 55.77 -40.91
N ILE A 5 37.98 55.82 -39.57
CA ILE A 5 38.62 54.70 -38.82
C ILE A 5 37.89 54.39 -37.50
N LYS A 6 36.55 54.48 -37.43
CA LYS A 6 35.78 54.11 -36.21
C LYS A 6 34.59 53.18 -36.44
N LYS A 7 34.67 52.24 -37.40
CA LYS A 7 33.62 51.22 -37.60
C LYS A 7 34.07 49.76 -37.51
N LYS A 8 35.38 49.46 -37.52
CA LYS A 8 35.87 48.06 -37.48
C LYS A 8 36.19 47.54 -36.07
N SER A 9 36.59 48.41 -35.13
CA SER A 9 36.95 48.02 -33.76
C SER A 9 35.74 47.78 -32.85
N ALA A 10 34.63 48.49 -33.05
CA ALA A 10 33.42 48.30 -32.27
C ALA A 10 32.81 46.89 -32.47
N ASN A 11 32.85 46.36 -33.69
CA ASN A 11 32.33 45.01 -33.99
C ASN A 11 33.17 43.90 -33.34
N ILE A 12 34.49 44.09 -33.23
CA ILE A 12 35.40 43.09 -32.63
C ILE A 12 35.20 43.04 -31.11
N VAL A 13 35.02 44.19 -30.45
CA VAL A 13 34.77 44.24 -29.00
C VAL A 13 33.43 43.60 -28.65
N VAL A 14 32.38 43.85 -29.45
CA VAL A 14 31.06 43.21 -29.25
C VAL A 14 31.15 41.69 -29.43
N TRP A 15 31.87 41.20 -30.45
CA TRP A 15 32.08 39.77 -30.65
C TRP A 15 32.91 39.12 -29.54
N MET A 16 33.89 39.84 -28.98
CA MET A 16 34.72 39.36 -27.89
C MET A 16 33.90 39.24 -26.59
N ILE A 17 33.03 40.21 -26.30
CA ILE A 17 32.10 40.16 -25.15
C ILE A 17 31.08 39.03 -25.33
N LEU A 18 30.54 38.83 -26.53
CA LEU A 18 29.64 37.71 -26.85
C LEU A 18 30.33 36.35 -26.67
N LEU A 19 31.57 36.20 -27.13
CA LEU A 19 32.34 34.97 -26.94
C LEU A 19 32.60 34.71 -25.45
N LEU A 20 32.97 35.75 -24.69
CA LEU A 20 33.23 35.66 -23.25
C LEU A 20 31.94 35.36 -22.47
N LEU A 21 30.80 35.86 -22.95
CA LEU A 21 29.47 35.56 -22.42
C LEU A 21 29.07 34.10 -22.70
N VAL A 22 29.31 33.59 -23.90
CA VAL A 22 29.06 32.17 -24.26
C VAL A 22 29.97 31.23 -23.48
N VAL A 23 31.25 31.57 -23.30
CA VAL A 23 32.19 30.77 -22.49
C VAL A 23 31.86 30.85 -21.00
N GLY A 24 31.47 32.04 -20.50
CA GLY A 24 31.05 32.24 -19.12
C GLY A 24 29.74 31.54 -18.75
N LEU A 25 28.79 31.46 -19.69
CA LEU A 25 27.53 30.72 -19.52
C LEU A 25 27.65 29.23 -19.87
N GLY A 26 28.61 28.83 -20.70
CA GLY A 26 28.87 27.44 -21.06
C GLY A 26 29.59 26.62 -19.98
N GLY A 27 30.23 27.28 -19.01
CA GLY A 27 30.92 26.63 -17.88
C GLY A 27 30.00 26.21 -16.72
N PHE A 28 28.77 26.71 -16.68
CA PHE A 28 27.72 26.22 -15.78
C PHE A 28 26.77 25.38 -16.61
N GLY A 29 26.79 24.06 -16.44
CA GLY A 29 25.90 23.14 -17.15
C GLY A 29 24.44 23.57 -17.01
N VAL A 30 23.90 24.21 -18.04
CA VAL A 30 22.51 24.66 -18.06
C VAL A 30 21.64 23.51 -18.52
N THR A 31 21.36 22.57 -17.62
CA THR A 31 20.23 21.66 -17.76
C THR A 31 19.08 22.22 -16.95
N ASN A 32 18.00 22.63 -17.64
CA ASN A 32 16.68 23.04 -17.14
C ASN A 32 16.54 24.46 -16.56
N PHE A 33 16.31 25.44 -17.44
CA PHE A 33 15.47 26.61 -17.14
C PHE A 33 13.99 26.21 -17.25
N GLY A 34 13.39 25.82 -16.13
CA GLY A 34 11.95 25.54 -16.03
C GLY A 34 11.66 24.70 -14.79
N SER A 35 11.14 25.35 -13.74
CA SER A 35 10.89 24.80 -12.40
C SER A 35 12.11 24.08 -11.79
N SER A 36 12.77 24.70 -10.81
CA SER A 36 13.54 23.92 -9.83
C SER A 36 12.59 22.88 -9.25
N ARG A 37 12.62 21.64 -9.77
CA ARG A 37 11.98 20.48 -9.15
C ARG A 37 12.70 20.28 -7.84
N ALA A 38 12.21 20.95 -6.81
CA ALA A 38 12.75 20.81 -5.48
C ALA A 38 12.55 19.34 -5.09
N SER A 39 13.65 18.67 -4.75
CA SER A 39 13.62 17.30 -4.26
C SER A 39 13.71 17.28 -2.74
N VAL A 40 12.97 16.38 -2.10
CA VAL A 40 13.06 16.15 -0.65
C VAL A 40 14.15 15.15 -0.29
N ALA A 41 14.54 14.28 -1.23
CA ALA A 41 15.57 13.26 -1.07
C ALA A 41 15.92 12.62 -2.42
N THR A 42 17.14 12.10 -2.54
CA THR A 42 17.61 11.35 -3.70
C THR A 42 18.14 10.00 -3.25
N VAL A 43 17.79 8.94 -3.99
CA VAL A 43 18.25 7.57 -3.74
C VAL A 43 18.88 7.01 -5.02
N GLY A 44 20.22 7.00 -5.07
CA GLY A 44 20.93 6.69 -6.32
C GLY A 44 20.59 7.71 -7.41
N ASP A 45 20.03 7.25 -8.52
CA ASP A 45 19.61 8.09 -9.65
C ASP A 45 18.14 8.51 -9.58
N VAL A 46 17.39 8.10 -8.54
CA VAL A 46 15.97 8.40 -8.38
C VAL A 46 15.77 9.59 -7.43
N GLU A 47 15.19 10.67 -7.96
CA GLU A 47 14.82 11.87 -7.19
C GLU A 47 13.38 11.79 -6.67
N ILE A 48 13.16 12.17 -5.42
CA ILE A 48 11.83 12.27 -4.82
C ILE A 48 11.38 13.74 -4.87
N ASP A 49 10.40 14.06 -5.70
CA ASP A 49 9.89 15.42 -5.88
C ASP A 49 9.11 15.89 -4.64
N VAL A 50 9.22 17.18 -4.28
CA VAL A 50 8.47 17.79 -3.17
C VAL A 50 6.95 17.62 -3.34
N ASN A 51 6.43 17.65 -4.57
CA ASN A 51 5.02 17.44 -4.83
C ASN A 51 4.59 16.00 -4.58
N ASP A 52 5.44 15.01 -4.88
CA ASP A 52 5.17 13.61 -4.57
C ASP A 52 5.10 13.39 -3.07
N TYR A 53 6.05 13.95 -2.33
CA TYR A 53 6.03 13.94 -0.88
C TYR A 53 4.76 14.59 -0.30
N TYR A 54 4.40 15.76 -0.80
CA TYR A 54 3.19 16.46 -0.35
C TYR A 54 1.92 15.67 -0.64
N ARG A 55 1.79 15.10 -1.86
CA ARG A 55 0.65 14.24 -2.24
C ARG A 55 0.54 13.01 -1.35
N ALA A 56 1.66 12.33 -1.12
CA ALA A 56 1.73 11.14 -0.27
C ALA A 56 1.35 11.48 1.18
N LEU A 57 1.86 12.61 1.71
CA LEU A 57 1.52 13.06 3.06
C LEU A 57 0.04 13.36 3.18
N GLN A 58 -0.55 14.10 2.24
CA GLN A 58 -1.99 14.36 2.26
C GLN A 58 -2.83 13.07 2.20
N GLN A 59 -2.38 12.07 1.43
CA GLN A 59 -3.05 10.78 1.35
C GLN A 59 -2.99 10.02 2.69
N GLU A 60 -1.84 10.03 3.35
CA GLU A 60 -1.68 9.44 4.69
C GLU A 60 -2.58 10.14 5.72
N LEU A 61 -2.64 11.48 5.70
CA LEU A 61 -3.54 12.23 6.58
C LEU A 61 -5.00 11.85 6.35
N ARG A 62 -5.47 11.77 5.09
CA ARG A 62 -6.83 11.34 4.78
C ARG A 62 -7.11 9.91 5.25
N SER A 63 -6.15 8.99 5.08
CA SER A 63 -6.27 7.61 5.54
C SER A 63 -6.37 7.54 7.07
N PHE A 64 -5.54 8.29 7.78
CA PHE A 64 -5.55 8.38 9.23
C PHE A 64 -6.87 8.94 9.76
N GLN A 65 -7.39 10.01 9.13
CA GLN A 65 -8.69 10.59 9.47
C GLN A 65 -9.84 9.60 9.26
N ALA A 66 -9.81 8.83 8.17
CA ALA A 66 -10.82 7.81 7.90
C ALA A 66 -10.83 6.68 8.94
N GLN A 67 -9.67 6.32 9.50
CA GLN A 67 -9.54 5.27 10.52
C GLN A 67 -9.92 5.75 11.92
N THR A 68 -9.57 6.99 12.27
CA THR A 68 -9.75 7.54 13.63
C THR A 68 -11.03 8.34 13.79
N GLY A 69 -11.66 8.75 12.69
CA GLY A 69 -12.84 9.61 12.68
C GLY A 69 -12.56 11.05 13.12
N GLN A 70 -11.31 11.44 13.30
CA GLN A 70 -10.92 12.77 13.78
C GLN A 70 -10.00 13.48 12.79
N PRO A 71 -10.23 14.77 12.48
CA PRO A 71 -9.31 15.55 11.68
C PRO A 71 -7.99 15.76 12.45
N ILE A 72 -6.87 15.47 11.79
CA ILE A 72 -5.52 15.69 12.33
C ILE A 72 -4.85 16.91 11.67
N SER A 73 -4.21 17.76 12.48
CA SER A 73 -3.41 18.88 11.97
C SER A 73 -2.03 18.44 11.51
N LEU A 74 -1.37 19.24 10.65
CA LEU A 74 0.00 18.92 10.20
C LEU A 74 1.00 18.86 11.38
N GLN A 75 0.87 19.73 12.39
CA GLN A 75 1.78 19.69 13.54
C GLN A 75 1.60 18.40 14.35
N GLN A 76 0.35 17.95 14.53
CA GLN A 76 0.06 16.68 15.19
C GLN A 76 0.63 15.51 14.39
N ALA A 77 0.46 15.51 13.06
CA ALA A 77 1.01 14.48 12.19
C ALA A 77 2.54 14.36 12.30
N ILE A 78 3.25 15.50 12.38
CA ILE A 78 4.70 15.54 12.60
C ILE A 78 5.05 14.99 14.00
N SER A 79 4.30 15.36 15.04
CA SER A 79 4.54 14.83 16.40
C SER A 79 4.34 13.33 16.52
N LEU A 80 3.44 12.76 15.69
CA LEU A 80 3.21 11.31 15.59
C LEU A 80 4.21 10.62 14.64
N GLY A 81 5.07 11.38 13.95
CA GLY A 81 6.04 10.86 12.99
C GLY A 81 5.44 10.39 11.66
N LEU A 82 4.23 10.82 11.32
CA LEU A 82 3.58 10.45 10.05
C LEU A 82 4.35 11.01 8.84
N ASP A 83 4.93 12.20 8.97
CA ASP A 83 5.81 12.83 7.97
C ASP A 83 7.02 11.94 7.65
N ARG A 84 7.71 11.45 8.69
CA ARG A 84 8.86 10.55 8.56
C ARG A 84 8.47 9.17 8.02
N LYS A 85 7.30 8.66 8.42
CA LYS A 85 6.75 7.41 7.87
C LYS A 85 6.55 7.52 6.37
N VAL A 86 5.93 8.62 5.90
CA VAL A 86 5.70 8.88 4.47
C VAL A 86 7.02 9.04 3.73
N LEU A 87 7.97 9.83 4.28
CA LEU A 87 9.29 9.98 3.67
C LEU A 87 10.01 8.63 3.56
N GLY A 88 9.98 7.82 4.62
CA GLY A 88 10.57 6.49 4.63
C GLY A 88 9.95 5.55 3.59
N GLN A 89 8.64 5.63 3.38
CA GLN A 89 7.95 4.86 2.32
C GLN A 89 8.40 5.29 0.92
N LEU A 90 8.54 6.60 0.66
CA LEU A 90 9.01 7.11 -0.62
C LEU A 90 10.48 6.77 -0.88
N VAL A 91 11.35 6.94 0.13
CA VAL A 91 12.77 6.54 0.06
C VAL A 91 12.90 5.05 -0.21
N THR A 92 12.10 4.21 0.47
CA THR A 92 12.07 2.77 0.20
C THR A 92 11.61 2.48 -1.23
N GLY A 93 10.60 3.21 -1.73
CA GLY A 93 10.15 3.10 -3.12
C GLY A 93 11.24 3.42 -4.13
N ALA A 94 11.89 4.57 -3.95
CA ALA A 94 13.00 5.02 -4.78
C ALA A 94 14.20 4.05 -4.73
N ALA A 95 14.47 3.44 -3.58
CA ALA A 95 15.53 2.43 -3.45
C ALA A 95 15.25 1.19 -4.31
N PHE A 96 14.01 0.69 -4.30
CA PHE A 96 13.63 -0.43 -5.15
C PHE A 96 13.67 -0.06 -6.64
N GLU A 97 13.17 1.12 -7.00
CA GLU A 97 13.20 1.60 -8.37
C GLU A 97 14.64 1.72 -8.90
N ASN A 98 15.52 2.34 -8.12
CA ASN A 98 16.94 2.44 -8.42
C ASN A 98 17.57 1.05 -8.60
N GLU A 99 17.23 0.09 -7.74
CA GLU A 99 17.74 -1.27 -7.84
C GLU A 99 17.21 -2.00 -9.08
N THR A 100 15.92 -1.87 -9.42
CA THR A 100 15.36 -2.45 -10.64
C THR A 100 16.04 -1.90 -11.90
N ALA A 101 16.32 -0.59 -11.93
CA ALA A 101 17.06 0.03 -13.01
C ALA A 101 18.51 -0.48 -13.08
N ARG A 102 19.20 -0.56 -11.94
CA ARG A 102 20.60 -1.02 -11.84
C ARG A 102 20.79 -2.44 -12.35
N ILE A 103 19.85 -3.34 -12.06
CA ILE A 103 19.92 -4.75 -12.50
C ILE A 103 19.27 -4.99 -13.87
N GLY A 104 18.69 -3.95 -14.50
CA GLY A 104 17.99 -4.05 -15.77
C GLY A 104 16.69 -4.85 -15.72
N LEU A 105 16.04 -4.90 -14.54
CA LEU A 105 14.75 -5.58 -14.38
C LEU A 105 13.62 -4.68 -14.89
N SER A 106 12.96 -5.13 -15.95
CA SER A 106 11.78 -4.48 -16.52
C SER A 106 10.72 -5.51 -16.89
N VAL A 107 9.50 -5.02 -17.15
CA VAL A 107 8.33 -5.85 -17.43
C VAL A 107 7.86 -5.57 -18.86
N GLY A 108 7.67 -6.66 -19.63
CA GLY A 108 7.22 -6.57 -21.01
C GLY A 108 5.76 -6.12 -21.16
N ASP A 109 5.43 -5.58 -22.33
CA ASP A 109 4.15 -4.89 -22.57
C ASP A 109 2.92 -5.79 -22.41
N GLU A 110 3.00 -7.08 -22.74
CA GLU A 110 1.87 -8.00 -22.53
C GLU A 110 1.52 -8.16 -21.04
N ARG A 111 2.53 -8.12 -20.17
CA ARG A 111 2.29 -8.21 -18.73
C ARG A 111 1.69 -6.91 -18.18
N VAL A 112 2.17 -5.75 -18.66
CA VAL A 112 1.60 -4.43 -18.36
C VAL A 112 0.14 -4.37 -18.81
N LYS A 113 -0.15 -4.78 -20.05
CA LYS A 113 -1.50 -4.87 -20.59
C LYS A 113 -2.39 -5.78 -19.73
N SER A 114 -1.88 -6.94 -19.31
CA SER A 114 -2.63 -7.85 -18.44
C SER A 114 -2.99 -7.21 -17.10
N GLU A 115 -2.07 -6.46 -16.48
CA GLU A 115 -2.36 -5.71 -15.25
C GLU A 115 -3.46 -4.66 -15.48
N ILE A 116 -3.32 -3.86 -16.53
CA ILE A 116 -4.28 -2.80 -16.87
C ILE A 116 -5.67 -3.40 -17.13
N VAL A 117 -5.77 -4.45 -17.95
CA VAL A 117 -7.05 -5.10 -18.28
C VAL A 117 -7.70 -5.74 -17.04
N SER A 118 -6.90 -6.26 -16.11
CA SER A 118 -7.42 -6.89 -14.88
C SER A 118 -8.00 -5.88 -13.88
N ASN A 119 -7.57 -4.61 -13.96
CA ASN A 119 -7.92 -3.57 -13.00
C ASN A 119 -9.42 -3.25 -13.04
N PRO A 120 -10.16 -3.44 -11.92
CA PRO A 120 -11.60 -3.15 -11.87
C PRO A 120 -11.97 -1.71 -12.16
N ALA A 121 -11.08 -0.75 -11.90
CA ALA A 121 -11.32 0.66 -12.15
C ALA A 121 -11.49 1.01 -13.64
N PHE A 122 -11.11 0.09 -14.54
CA PHE A 122 -11.20 0.26 -15.98
C PHE A 122 -12.28 -0.62 -16.62
N ARG A 123 -13.19 -1.17 -15.81
CA ARG A 123 -14.32 -1.97 -16.30
C ARG A 123 -15.50 -1.06 -16.65
N GLY A 124 -16.13 -1.33 -17.78
CA GLY A 124 -17.37 -0.67 -18.20
C GLY A 124 -18.61 -1.30 -17.56
N LEU A 125 -19.80 -0.91 -18.05
CA LEU A 125 -21.09 -1.42 -17.56
C LEU A 125 -21.26 -2.94 -17.74
N SER A 126 -20.54 -3.53 -18.69
CA SER A 126 -20.50 -4.98 -18.93
C SER A 126 -19.66 -5.76 -17.92
N GLY A 127 -18.95 -5.07 -17.01
CA GLY A 127 -18.01 -5.69 -16.08
C GLY A 127 -16.69 -6.16 -16.71
N SER A 128 -16.48 -5.91 -18.01
CA SER A 128 -15.23 -6.17 -18.73
C SER A 128 -14.45 -4.88 -18.96
N PHE A 129 -13.16 -4.98 -19.29
CA PHE A 129 -12.32 -3.83 -19.61
C PHE A 129 -12.94 -2.96 -20.70
N ASP A 130 -12.97 -1.64 -20.47
CA ASP A 130 -13.49 -0.63 -21.38
C ASP A 130 -12.43 0.45 -21.59
N ARG A 131 -12.06 0.68 -22.87
CA ARG A 131 -10.99 1.62 -23.22
C ARG A 131 -11.36 3.08 -22.97
N GLU A 132 -12.63 3.45 -23.09
CA GLU A 132 -13.07 4.81 -22.84
C GLU A 132 -13.17 5.10 -21.34
N ALA A 133 -13.60 4.11 -20.54
CA ALA A 133 -13.52 4.17 -19.08
C ALA A 133 -12.06 4.32 -18.61
N TYR A 134 -11.13 3.55 -19.19
CA TYR A 134 -9.69 3.69 -18.94
C TYR A 134 -9.19 5.11 -19.22
N LYS A 135 -9.39 5.63 -20.44
CA LYS A 135 -8.97 6.99 -20.81
C LYS A 135 -9.61 8.07 -19.94
N GLN A 136 -10.89 7.93 -19.62
CA GLN A 136 -11.59 8.89 -18.77
C GLN A 136 -11.03 8.88 -17.35
N SER A 137 -10.73 7.70 -16.79
CA SER A 137 -10.11 7.55 -15.48
C SER A 137 -8.70 8.17 -15.41
N LEU A 138 -7.92 8.05 -16.49
CA LEU A 138 -6.59 8.68 -16.57
C LEU A 138 -6.70 10.21 -16.68
N ARG A 139 -7.60 10.72 -17.53
CA ARG A 139 -7.85 12.17 -17.68
C ARG A 139 -8.27 12.82 -16.37
N GLN A 140 -9.13 12.18 -15.58
CA GLN A 140 -9.54 12.66 -14.25
C GLN A 140 -8.37 12.78 -13.26
N ARG A 141 -7.32 11.98 -13.46
CA ARG A 141 -6.10 11.97 -12.64
C ARG A 141 -4.96 12.79 -13.25
N GLY A 142 -5.18 13.43 -14.40
CA GLY A 142 -4.16 14.21 -15.11
C GLY A 142 -3.00 13.37 -15.64
N LEU A 143 -3.23 12.09 -15.94
CA LEU A 143 -2.22 11.17 -16.47
C LEU A 143 -2.44 10.86 -17.94
N THR A 144 -1.36 10.68 -18.69
CA THR A 144 -1.37 10.10 -20.04
C THR A 144 -1.34 8.57 -19.98
N GLU A 145 -1.71 7.90 -21.09
CA GLU A 145 -1.62 6.43 -21.20
C GLU A 145 -0.17 5.96 -20.99
N SER A 146 0.80 6.65 -21.59
CA SER A 146 2.23 6.33 -21.49
C SER A 146 2.78 6.44 -20.07
N GLU A 147 2.46 7.54 -19.36
CA GLU A 147 2.89 7.71 -17.96
C GLU A 147 2.28 6.64 -17.05
N TYR A 148 1.03 6.26 -17.29
CA TYR A 148 0.39 5.22 -16.51
C TYR A 148 0.97 3.84 -16.80
N GLU A 149 1.21 3.50 -18.07
CA GLU A 149 1.83 2.25 -18.47
C GLU A 149 3.26 2.11 -17.91
N GLU A 150 4.05 3.17 -17.93
CA GLU A 150 5.39 3.19 -17.33
C GLU A 150 5.32 3.01 -15.81
N LYS A 151 4.34 3.65 -15.17
CA LYS A 151 4.11 3.46 -13.74
C LYS A 151 3.75 2.01 -13.41
N VAL A 152 2.84 1.39 -14.17
CA VAL A 152 2.47 -0.02 -13.99
C VAL A 152 3.69 -0.92 -14.22
N ARG A 153 4.53 -0.61 -15.21
CA ARG A 153 5.77 -1.33 -15.49
C ARG A 153 6.74 -1.28 -14.31
N SER A 154 7.03 -0.09 -13.80
CA SER A 154 7.91 0.12 -12.64
C SER A 154 7.37 -0.54 -11.37
N GLU A 155 6.07 -0.39 -11.08
CA GLU A 155 5.41 -1.02 -9.93
C GLU A 155 5.47 -2.56 -10.01
N THR A 156 5.26 -3.12 -11.20
CA THR A 156 5.32 -4.57 -11.41
C THR A 156 6.76 -5.09 -11.28
N ALA A 157 7.75 -4.40 -11.84
CA ALA A 157 9.17 -4.76 -11.70
C ALA A 157 9.60 -4.76 -10.22
N ARG A 158 9.18 -3.73 -9.47
CA ARG A 158 9.41 -3.64 -8.02
C ARG A 158 8.75 -4.80 -7.27
N SER A 159 7.52 -5.16 -7.61
CA SER A 159 6.81 -6.29 -6.99
C SER A 159 7.55 -7.61 -7.20
N ILE A 160 8.06 -7.85 -8.42
CA ILE A 160 8.90 -9.02 -8.73
C ILE A 160 10.16 -9.04 -7.88
N LEU A 161 10.86 -7.90 -7.79
CA LEU A 161 12.08 -7.79 -6.98
C LEU A 161 11.79 -8.06 -5.50
N LEU A 162 10.73 -7.48 -4.94
CA LEU A 162 10.34 -7.70 -3.55
C LEU A 162 10.01 -9.18 -3.29
N ALA A 163 9.24 -9.81 -4.17
CA ALA A 163 8.92 -11.23 -4.07
C ALA A 163 10.19 -12.10 -4.15
N ALA A 164 11.15 -11.74 -5.00
CA ALA A 164 12.43 -12.43 -5.08
C ALA A 164 13.27 -12.27 -3.81
N VAL A 165 13.29 -11.09 -3.19
CA VAL A 165 13.99 -10.89 -1.92
C VAL A 165 13.33 -11.67 -0.79
N GLN A 166 12.01 -11.68 -0.71
CA GLN A 166 11.26 -12.39 0.33
C GLN A 166 11.38 -13.92 0.19
N ASN A 167 11.29 -14.45 -1.02
CA ASN A 167 11.32 -15.89 -1.27
C ASN A 167 12.73 -16.44 -1.55
N GLY A 168 13.68 -15.58 -1.90
CA GLY A 168 15.05 -15.96 -2.24
C GLY A 168 15.92 -16.24 -1.02
N VAL A 169 15.47 -15.88 0.18
CA VAL A 169 16.17 -16.21 1.43
C VAL A 169 15.73 -17.59 1.89
N ALA A 170 16.56 -18.60 1.62
CA ALA A 170 16.37 -19.92 2.18
C ALA A 170 16.61 -19.89 3.70
N ALA A 171 15.70 -20.50 4.47
CA ALA A 171 15.92 -20.68 5.90
C ALA A 171 17.19 -21.50 6.16
N PRO A 172 18.00 -21.17 7.18
CA PRO A 172 19.16 -21.98 7.55
C PRO A 172 18.76 -23.43 7.79
N THR A 173 19.56 -24.36 7.25
CA THR A 173 19.30 -25.81 7.35
C THR A 173 18.91 -26.27 8.76
N PRO A 174 19.59 -25.86 9.85
CA PRO A 174 19.22 -26.28 11.20
C PRO A 174 17.82 -25.85 11.63
N MET A 175 17.37 -24.66 11.23
CA MET A 175 16.04 -24.14 11.58
C MET A 175 14.95 -24.90 10.81
N ARG A 176 15.18 -25.12 9.51
CA ARG A 176 14.28 -25.89 8.66
C ARG A 176 14.12 -27.32 9.20
N ASP A 177 15.23 -27.98 9.52
CA ASP A 177 15.22 -29.37 9.97
C ASP A 177 14.53 -29.50 11.34
N ALA A 178 14.85 -28.63 12.31
CA ALA A 178 14.17 -28.61 13.60
C ALA A 178 12.65 -28.36 13.47
N PHE A 179 12.24 -27.48 12.56
CA PHE A 179 10.82 -27.24 12.29
C PHE A 179 10.16 -28.47 11.66
N LEU A 180 10.78 -29.08 10.64
CA LEU A 180 10.26 -30.29 10.02
C LEU A 180 10.17 -31.46 11.00
N ASP A 181 11.16 -31.63 11.86
CA ASP A 181 11.17 -32.64 12.92
C ASP A 181 10.00 -32.44 13.90
N PHE A 182 9.72 -31.19 14.28
CA PHE A 182 8.60 -30.85 15.15
C PHE A 182 7.25 -31.17 14.48
N ILE A 183 7.01 -30.73 13.24
CA ILE A 183 5.72 -30.94 12.56
C ILE A 183 5.49 -32.41 12.23
N ARG A 184 6.57 -33.15 11.93
CA ARG A 184 6.53 -34.58 11.62
C ARG A 184 6.60 -35.44 12.89
N GLN A 185 6.68 -34.83 14.07
CA GLN A 185 6.72 -35.57 15.33
C GLN A 185 5.41 -36.32 15.53
N GLN A 186 5.47 -37.64 15.41
CA GLN A 186 4.36 -38.51 15.78
C GLN A 186 4.47 -38.89 17.25
N ARG A 187 3.33 -38.86 17.95
CA ARG A 187 3.23 -39.31 19.34
C ARG A 187 2.19 -40.42 19.41
N ASN A 188 2.64 -41.59 19.85
CA ASN A 188 1.75 -42.70 20.16
C ASN A 188 1.51 -42.69 21.67
N PHE A 189 0.25 -42.81 22.07
CA PHE A 189 -0.12 -42.99 23.46
C PHE A 189 -1.12 -44.14 23.57
N SER A 190 -0.98 -44.94 24.61
CA SER A 190 -2.00 -45.88 25.03
C SER A 190 -2.91 -45.15 26.02
N TRP A 191 -4.21 -45.24 25.80
CA TRP A 191 -5.20 -44.71 26.73
C TRP A 191 -6.25 -45.78 26.99
N ILE A 192 -6.87 -45.71 28.17
CA ILE A 192 -8.03 -46.50 28.53
C ILE A 192 -9.17 -45.54 28.84
N LYS A 193 -10.34 -45.79 28.23
CA LYS A 193 -11.58 -45.10 28.61
C LYS A 193 -12.16 -45.84 29.81
N LEU A 194 -12.27 -45.16 30.94
CA LEU A 194 -13.05 -45.66 32.06
C LEU A 194 -14.49 -45.15 31.86
N ASP A 195 -15.42 -46.07 31.63
CA ASP A 195 -16.86 -45.79 31.64
C ASP A 195 -17.55 -46.64 32.71
N ALA A 196 -18.86 -46.46 32.88
CA ALA A 196 -19.61 -47.15 33.93
C ALA A 196 -19.53 -48.69 33.83
N ASN A 197 -19.23 -49.25 32.65
CA ASN A 197 -19.05 -50.70 32.47
C ASN A 197 -17.70 -51.19 32.98
N ALA A 198 -16.73 -50.29 33.21
CA ALA A 198 -15.44 -50.60 33.82
C ALA A 198 -15.53 -50.69 35.36
N LEU A 199 -16.67 -50.35 35.95
CA LEU A 199 -16.91 -50.48 37.38
C LEU A 199 -17.33 -51.92 37.71
N SER A 200 -16.77 -52.47 38.78
CA SER A 200 -17.16 -53.79 39.30
C SER A 200 -18.60 -53.83 39.83
N GLU A 201 -19.14 -52.67 40.19
CA GLU A 201 -20.51 -52.48 40.64
C GLU A 201 -21.20 -51.45 39.74
N PRO A 202 -22.45 -51.69 39.34
CA PRO A 202 -23.21 -50.71 38.57
C PRO A 202 -23.43 -49.45 39.42
N VAL A 203 -23.29 -48.28 38.79
CA VAL A 203 -23.66 -47.02 39.44
C VAL A 203 -25.16 -47.08 39.72
N PRO A 204 -25.60 -46.92 40.99
CA PRO A 204 -27.01 -46.92 41.30
C PRO A 204 -27.69 -45.73 40.63
N GLU A 205 -28.93 -45.94 40.19
CA GLU A 205 -29.80 -44.83 39.76
C GLU A 205 -29.93 -43.80 40.90
N PRO A 206 -29.82 -42.50 40.62
CA PRO A 206 -29.98 -41.47 41.65
C PRO A 206 -31.34 -41.58 42.33
N THR A 207 -31.38 -41.34 43.65
CA THR A 207 -32.66 -41.28 44.37
C THR A 207 -33.38 -39.96 44.08
N ASP A 208 -34.70 -39.92 44.25
CA ASP A 208 -35.50 -38.70 44.09
C ASP A 208 -34.98 -37.54 44.98
N GLU A 209 -34.49 -37.86 46.18
CA GLU A 209 -33.88 -36.88 47.09
C GLU A 209 -32.58 -36.28 46.52
N GLN A 210 -31.76 -37.10 45.86
CA GLN A 210 -30.52 -36.65 45.20
C GLN A 210 -30.82 -35.82 43.95
N LEU A 211 -31.84 -36.23 43.18
CA LEU A 211 -32.31 -35.47 42.01
C LEU A 211 -32.85 -34.10 42.42
N GLN A 212 -33.65 -34.05 43.50
CA GLN A 212 -34.20 -32.80 44.03
C GLN A 212 -33.08 -31.88 44.54
N ALA A 213 -32.11 -32.41 45.29
CA ALA A 213 -30.97 -31.64 45.77
C ALA A 213 -30.11 -31.09 44.60
N TYR A 214 -29.89 -31.89 43.55
CA TYR A 214 -29.16 -31.46 42.37
C TYR A 214 -29.90 -30.38 41.58
N TYR A 215 -31.22 -30.55 41.41
CA TYR A 215 -32.08 -29.54 40.78
C TYR A 215 -32.06 -28.22 41.56
N ASP A 216 -32.18 -28.29 42.89
CA ASP A 216 -32.19 -27.11 43.74
C ASP A 216 -30.85 -26.35 43.74
N ALA A 217 -29.74 -27.07 43.64
CA ALA A 217 -28.39 -26.49 43.54
C ALA A 217 -28.07 -25.91 42.15
N ASN A 218 -28.67 -26.44 41.07
CA ASN A 218 -28.34 -26.10 39.68
C ASN A 218 -29.52 -25.51 38.90
N LYS A 219 -30.43 -24.78 39.56
CA LYS A 219 -31.66 -24.23 38.94
C LYS A 219 -31.42 -23.45 37.65
N ALA A 220 -30.28 -22.75 37.56
CA ALA A 220 -29.90 -21.98 36.39
C ALA A 220 -29.81 -22.85 35.11
N ASP A 221 -29.32 -24.09 35.22
CA ASP A 221 -29.17 -25.01 34.09
C ASP A 221 -30.51 -25.61 33.63
N PHE A 222 -31.53 -25.55 34.51
CA PHE A 222 -32.89 -26.03 34.25
C PHE A 222 -33.90 -24.88 34.05
N THR A 223 -33.43 -23.64 33.97
CA THR A 223 -34.28 -22.47 33.72
C THR A 223 -34.19 -22.09 32.24
N GLU A 224 -35.34 -21.85 31.60
CA GLU A 224 -35.32 -21.32 30.23
C GLU A 224 -34.60 -19.97 30.20
N PRO A 225 -33.76 -19.71 29.17
CA PRO A 225 -33.15 -18.39 29.00
C PRO A 225 -34.20 -17.28 28.99
N GLU A 226 -33.86 -16.11 29.53
CA GLU A 226 -34.75 -14.95 29.56
C GLU A 226 -35.21 -14.58 28.15
N LYS A 227 -36.51 -14.74 27.86
CA LYS A 227 -37.14 -14.34 26.59
C LYS A 227 -37.80 -12.97 26.77
N LYS A 228 -37.44 -12.00 25.94
CA LYS A 228 -38.10 -10.69 25.90
C LYS A 228 -38.99 -10.59 24.66
N ARG A 229 -40.20 -10.04 24.84
CA ARG A 229 -41.07 -9.63 23.73
C ARG A 229 -40.77 -8.17 23.43
N LEU A 230 -40.36 -7.89 22.20
CA LEU A 230 -39.97 -6.57 21.74
C LEU A 230 -40.94 -6.14 20.63
N ASP A 231 -41.63 -5.03 20.84
CA ASP A 231 -42.32 -4.33 19.77
C ASP A 231 -41.34 -3.30 19.20
N TYR A 232 -41.03 -3.40 17.92
CA TYR A 232 -40.13 -2.47 17.24
C TYR A 232 -40.78 -1.91 15.98
N ILE A 233 -40.51 -0.64 15.71
CA ILE A 233 -40.84 0.00 14.43
C ILE A 233 -39.55 0.05 13.63
N TRP A 234 -39.54 -0.65 12.49
CA TRP A 234 -38.42 -0.66 11.57
C TRP A 234 -38.60 0.40 10.50
N VAL A 235 -37.77 1.44 10.51
CA VAL A 235 -37.80 2.50 9.50
C VAL A 235 -36.50 2.49 8.72
N THR A 236 -36.58 2.25 7.41
CA THR A 236 -35.42 2.36 6.51
C THR A 236 -35.40 3.72 5.81
N PRO A 237 -34.24 4.23 5.39
CA PRO A 237 -34.17 5.47 4.60
C PRO A 237 -35.07 5.43 3.35
N ALA A 238 -35.16 4.27 2.68
CA ALA A 238 -36.04 4.07 1.54
C ALA A 238 -37.55 4.23 1.87
N MET A 239 -37.95 4.10 3.14
CA MET A 239 -39.33 4.31 3.61
C MET A 239 -39.64 5.78 3.92
N ILE A 240 -38.63 6.66 3.98
CA ILE A 240 -38.78 8.10 4.27
C ILE A 240 -38.48 8.95 3.03
N VAL A 241 -37.82 8.40 2.01
CA VAL A 241 -37.54 9.13 0.77
C VAL A 241 -38.83 9.22 -0.04
N ASP A 242 -39.58 10.30 0.19
CA ASP A 242 -40.57 10.78 -0.77
C ASP A 242 -39.88 10.95 -2.13
N LYS A 243 -40.51 10.41 -3.18
CA LYS A 243 -40.08 10.59 -4.56
C LYS A 243 -39.90 12.11 -4.82
N ILE A 244 -38.66 12.54 -4.97
CA ILE A 244 -38.31 13.80 -5.63
C ILE A 244 -38.27 13.54 -7.13
#